data_AF-A0A533Z1F5-F1
#
_entry.id   AF-A0A533Z1F5-F1
#
_cell.length_a   1.000
_cell.length_b   1.000
_cell.length_c   1.000
_cell.angle_alpha   90.00
_cell.angle_beta   90.00
_cell.angle_gamma   90.00
#
_symmetry.space_group_name_H-M   'P 1'
#
loop_
_entity.id
_entity.type
_entity.pdbx_description
1 polymer ?
#
loop_
_entity_poly.entity_id
_entity_poly.type
_entity_poly.pdbx_seq_one_letter_code
_entity_poly.pdbx_strand_id
1 'polypeptide(L)'
;PSPYMDLGILIRGLTGRPEPVDSQFIITYPMVLNLLKAHPLDHIQSILAKSFAQYQMNAQAVHLEHRIEKLHAKLESYKPRECSDWLTQWSAYDHATRQTAMKLQARRHHPPEVRARLPYLTPGRVVAFPRFRGVVLRRYRSRGQRHEMVTILRKGGVMAESPVADIMGVIDRTFDFAPAPAFPWATPEALAWLTQQLEDLPKHLPLLAVPPAPDEGEGELVKSLGDLFPCPTCPCRPTCGKEFKAANTVKQEWLHHTRTVQSLRTGIWHKFQERADILQDLGYLDPAFKLTADGEWARLIRIDFSLLLTELIRTQAFHAVTPATLAGLMACIAYDNDRPASFPRITAALANLVATARRMAEALAPYDDPPLLRADVGGLAERWVGDTTVTWAQLCRSTSMAEGDIYRLLSRTLEYLSQVHSLQATHPDLATVAAEALSRIRRGVLEELP
;
A
#
# COMPACT_ATOMS: atom_id res chain seq x y z
N PRO A 1 23.52 15.85 30.26
CA PRO A 1 22.75 15.46 29.05
C PRO A 1 23.65 14.72 28.05
N SER A 2 23.27 13.51 27.61
CA SER A 2 24.00 12.83 26.54
C SER A 2 23.92 13.66 25.24
N PRO A 3 24.90 13.55 24.33
CA PRO A 3 24.89 14.28 23.05
C PRO A 3 23.72 13.91 22.10
N TYR A 4 22.88 12.94 22.49
CA TYR A 4 21.70 12.48 21.74
C TYR A 4 20.37 12.96 22.34
N MET A 5 20.40 13.71 23.44
CA MET A 5 19.19 14.27 24.04
C MET A 5 18.90 15.65 23.45
N ASP A 6 17.83 15.74 22.68
CA ASP A 6 17.30 17.01 22.21
C ASP A 6 16.72 17.79 23.41
N LEU A 7 17.45 18.83 23.83
CA LEU A 7 17.06 19.73 24.91
C LEU A 7 15.71 20.40 24.63
N GLY A 8 15.33 20.61 23.37
CA GLY A 8 14.03 21.15 22.99
C GLY A 8 12.87 20.22 23.34
N ILE A 9 13.05 18.91 23.15
CA ILE A 9 12.04 17.89 23.52
C ILE A 9 11.92 17.80 25.05
N LEU A 10 13.05 17.82 25.77
CA LEU A 10 13.04 17.81 27.24
C LEU A 10 12.36 19.03 27.83
N ILE A 11 12.67 20.23 27.32
CA ILE A 11 12.04 21.47 27.76
C ILE A 11 10.54 21.39 27.46
N ARG A 12 10.14 20.96 26.26
CA ARG A 12 8.73 20.79 25.90
C ARG A 12 8.02 19.76 26.79
N GLY A 13 8.68 18.67 27.18
CA GLY A 13 8.11 17.66 28.06
C GLY A 13 7.95 18.13 29.51
N LEU A 14 8.89 18.95 30.01
CA LEU A 14 8.89 19.43 31.40
C LEU A 14 8.07 20.70 31.62
N THR A 15 8.04 21.61 30.65
CA THR A 15 7.39 22.92 30.76
C THR A 15 6.29 23.15 29.74
N GLY A 16 6.10 22.23 28.80
CA GLY A 16 5.03 22.31 27.82
C GLY A 16 3.65 22.12 28.46
N ARG A 17 2.63 22.56 27.74
CA ARG A 17 1.24 22.32 28.11
C ARG A 17 0.86 20.88 27.76
N PRO A 18 -0.07 20.26 28.50
CA PRO A 18 -0.65 18.99 28.10
C PRO A 18 -1.14 19.04 26.66
N GLU A 19 -0.98 17.93 25.94
CA GLU A 19 -1.47 17.80 24.57
C GLU A 19 -3.00 17.90 24.54
N PRO A 20 -3.58 18.48 23.47
CA PRO A 20 -5.03 18.51 23.31
C PRO A 20 -5.58 17.09 23.15
N VAL A 21 -6.83 16.91 23.57
CA VAL A 21 -7.54 15.64 23.34
C VAL A 21 -7.96 15.59 21.87
N ASP A 22 -7.36 14.68 21.10
CA ASP A 22 -7.71 14.44 19.71
C ASP A 22 -8.71 13.27 19.57
N SER A 23 -9.72 13.44 18.71
CA SER A 23 -10.73 12.41 18.48
C SER A 23 -10.14 11.18 17.78
N GLN A 24 -10.39 10.00 18.35
CA GLN A 24 -10.05 8.70 17.75
C GLN A 24 -11.26 8.06 17.02
N PHE A 25 -12.24 8.87 16.62
CA PHE A 25 -13.45 8.37 15.97
C PHE A 25 -13.14 7.85 14.56
N ILE A 26 -13.49 6.58 14.31
CA ILE A 26 -13.28 5.89 13.04
C ILE A 26 -14.60 5.24 12.63
N ILE A 27 -14.91 5.29 11.33
CA ILE A 27 -16.03 4.53 10.78
C ILE A 27 -15.63 3.05 10.67
N THR A 28 -16.38 2.16 11.30
CA THR A 28 -16.17 0.70 11.20
C THR A 28 -17.37 0.02 10.51
N TYR A 29 -17.16 -1.14 9.89
CA TYR A 29 -18.23 -1.90 9.23
C TYR A 29 -19.41 -2.23 10.16
N PRO A 30 -19.21 -2.69 11.41
CA PRO A 30 -20.32 -2.96 12.31
C PRO A 30 -21.09 -1.69 12.65
N MET A 31 -20.41 -0.54 12.75
CA MET A 31 -21.07 0.73 12.97
C MET A 31 -21.96 1.13 11.79
N VAL A 32 -21.50 0.94 10.54
CA VAL A 32 -22.31 1.20 9.35
C VAL A 32 -23.59 0.38 9.36
N LEU A 33 -23.48 -0.94 9.61
CA LEU A 33 -24.64 -1.82 9.69
C LEU A 33 -25.59 -1.43 10.83
N ASN A 34 -25.07 -1.12 12.03
CA ASN A 34 -25.91 -0.71 13.16
C ASN A 34 -26.60 0.65 12.93
N LEU A 35 -25.93 1.60 12.27
CA LEU A 35 -26.52 2.90 11.91
C LEU A 35 -27.63 2.74 10.87
N LEU A 36 -27.40 1.98 9.79
CA LEU A 36 -28.40 1.71 8.76
C LEU A 36 -29.60 0.90 9.29
N LYS A 37 -29.39 0.09 10.34
CA LYS A 37 -30.48 -0.60 11.03
C LYS A 37 -31.35 0.36 11.84
N ALA A 38 -30.74 1.34 12.50
CA ALA A 38 -31.41 2.24 13.44
C ALA A 38 -32.01 3.49 12.77
N HIS A 39 -31.43 3.96 11.67
CA HIS A 39 -31.74 5.23 11.06
C HIS A 39 -31.79 5.14 9.53
N PRO A 40 -32.65 5.92 8.87
CA PRO A 40 -32.61 6.05 7.42
C PRO A 40 -31.35 6.80 6.98
N LEU A 41 -30.90 6.53 5.75
CA LEU A 41 -29.61 7.00 5.22
C LEU A 41 -29.44 8.53 5.26
N ASP A 42 -30.53 9.26 5.00
CA ASP A 42 -30.59 10.73 5.01
C ASP A 42 -30.32 11.33 6.39
N HIS A 43 -30.68 10.63 7.46
CA HIS A 43 -30.44 11.09 8.83
C HIS A 43 -29.02 10.79 9.33
N ILE A 44 -28.35 9.76 8.80
CA ILE A 44 -27.03 9.32 9.30
C ILE A 44 -25.96 10.41 9.12
N GLN A 45 -26.00 11.16 8.01
CA GLN A 45 -25.06 12.26 7.79
C GLN A 45 -25.14 13.30 8.92
N SER A 46 -26.35 13.64 9.38
CA SER A 46 -26.55 14.58 10.49
C SER A 46 -26.01 14.04 11.82
N ILE A 47 -26.12 12.72 12.05
CA ILE A 47 -25.58 12.06 13.23
C ILE A 47 -24.05 12.13 13.22
N LEU A 48 -23.41 11.76 12.11
CA LEU A 48 -21.95 11.82 11.96
C LEU A 48 -21.41 13.25 12.05
N ALA A 49 -22.19 14.23 11.58
CA ALA A 49 -21.84 15.64 11.68
C ALA A 49 -21.74 16.17 13.12
N LYS A 50 -22.38 15.49 14.08
CA LYS A 50 -22.33 15.81 15.52
C LYS A 50 -21.17 15.12 16.26
N SER A 51 -20.35 14.31 15.58
CA SER A 51 -19.21 13.64 16.20
C SER A 51 -18.13 14.64 16.63
N PHE A 52 -17.40 14.30 17.70
CA PHE A 52 -16.28 15.12 18.19
C PHE A 52 -15.17 15.25 17.13
N ALA A 53 -14.92 14.22 16.32
CA ALA A 53 -14.02 14.30 15.17
C ALA A 53 -14.47 15.35 14.16
N GLN A 54 -15.75 15.37 13.78
CA GLN A 54 -16.25 16.39 12.84
C GLN A 54 -16.15 17.79 13.44
N TYR A 55 -16.41 17.95 14.74
CA TYR A 55 -16.23 19.22 15.44
C TYR A 55 -14.78 19.74 15.32
N GLN A 56 -13.78 18.89 15.59
CA GLN A 56 -12.37 19.26 15.45
C GLN A 56 -11.97 19.57 14.01
N MET A 57 -12.45 18.77 13.04
CA MET A 57 -12.23 19.02 11.61
C MET A 57 -12.85 20.35 11.16
N ASN A 58 -14.04 20.69 11.65
CA ASN A 58 -14.69 21.97 11.37
C ASN A 58 -13.91 23.15 11.97
N ALA A 59 -13.41 23.02 13.19
CA ALA A 59 -12.56 24.05 13.81
C ALA A 59 -11.27 24.29 13.00
N GLN A 60 -10.65 23.22 12.51
CA GLN A 60 -9.50 23.31 11.61
C GLN A 60 -9.86 23.95 10.27
N ALA A 61 -11.02 23.61 9.70
CA ALA A 61 -11.51 24.19 8.45
C ALA A 61 -11.68 25.70 8.55
N VAL A 62 -12.25 26.21 9.65
CA VAL A 62 -12.40 27.66 9.89
C VAL A 62 -11.04 28.38 9.89
N HIS A 63 -10.00 27.78 10.47
CA HIS A 63 -8.66 28.37 10.43
C HIS A 63 -8.08 28.45 9.01
N LEU A 64 -8.31 27.40 8.21
CA LEU A 64 -7.90 27.37 6.81
C LEU A 64 -8.70 28.35 5.94
N GLU A 65 -9.99 28.55 6.22
CA GLU A 65 -10.85 29.51 5.52
C GLU A 65 -10.30 30.93 5.64
N HIS A 66 -9.88 31.35 6.83
CA HIS A 66 -9.24 32.65 6.99
C HIS A 66 -7.94 32.79 6.19
N ARG A 67 -7.19 31.68 6.02
CA ARG A 67 -6.00 31.67 5.15
C ARG A 67 -6.37 31.70 3.67
N ILE A 68 -7.45 31.02 3.27
CA ILE A 68 -8.01 31.06 1.92
C ILE A 68 -8.42 32.48 1.55
N GLU A 69 -9.09 33.22 2.43
CA GLU A 69 -9.45 34.63 2.22
C GLU A 69 -8.21 35.51 1.97
N LYS A 70 -7.16 35.36 2.77
CA LYS A 70 -5.90 36.08 2.57
C LYS A 70 -5.22 35.75 1.25
N LEU A 71 -5.20 34.47 0.87
CA LEU A 71 -4.64 34.01 -0.39
C LEU A 71 -5.49 34.49 -1.58
N HIS A 72 -6.81 34.53 -1.43
CA HIS A 72 -7.74 35.05 -2.43
C HIS A 72 -7.53 36.55 -2.66
N ALA A 73 -7.47 37.35 -1.60
CA ALA A 73 -7.15 38.78 -1.70
C ALA A 73 -5.76 39.02 -2.35
N LYS A 74 -4.79 38.15 -2.05
CA LYS A 74 -3.49 38.20 -2.71
C LYS A 74 -3.59 37.84 -4.20
N LEU A 75 -4.45 36.90 -4.58
CA LEU A 75 -4.73 36.56 -5.98
C LEU A 75 -5.40 37.71 -6.72
N GLU A 76 -6.35 38.39 -6.09
CA GLU A 76 -7.03 39.58 -6.64
C GLU A 76 -6.08 40.77 -6.81
N SER A 77 -5.03 40.87 -5.98
CA SER A 77 -4.00 41.91 -6.14
C SER A 77 -3.25 41.83 -7.48
N TYR A 78 -3.22 40.64 -8.11
CA TYR A 78 -2.75 40.50 -9.49
C TYR A 78 -3.82 41.05 -10.43
N LYS A 79 -3.60 42.28 -10.91
CA LYS A 79 -4.56 43.02 -11.75
C LYS A 79 -5.07 42.17 -12.93
N PRO A 80 -6.38 42.25 -13.24
CA PRO A 80 -6.92 41.72 -14.50
C PRO A 80 -6.10 42.27 -15.66
N ARG A 81 -5.70 41.38 -16.58
CA ARG A 81 -4.90 41.72 -17.75
C ARG A 81 -5.75 41.56 -19.00
N GLU A 82 -5.36 42.25 -20.07
CA GLU A 82 -6.02 42.14 -21.38
C GLU A 82 -5.97 40.70 -21.95
N CYS A 83 -5.01 39.89 -21.50
CA CYS A 83 -5.03 38.46 -21.76
C CYS A 83 -6.02 37.75 -20.83
N SER A 84 -7.06 37.14 -21.42
CA SER A 84 -8.01 36.28 -20.72
C SER A 84 -7.31 35.11 -20.03
N ASP A 85 -7.60 34.90 -18.74
CA ASP A 85 -7.08 33.81 -17.88
C ASP A 85 -5.57 33.50 -18.05
N TRP A 86 -4.74 34.53 -17.88
CA TRP A 86 -3.30 34.43 -18.02
C TRP A 86 -2.65 33.38 -17.10
N LEU A 87 -3.18 33.16 -15.88
CA LEU A 87 -2.63 32.16 -14.96
C LEU A 87 -2.77 30.75 -15.51
N THR A 88 -3.94 30.40 -16.05
CA THR A 88 -4.18 29.06 -16.59
C THR A 88 -3.35 28.81 -17.85
N GLN A 89 -3.26 29.81 -18.74
CA GLN A 89 -2.43 29.72 -19.95
C GLN A 89 -0.94 29.54 -19.62
N TRP A 90 -0.40 30.32 -18.68
CA TRP A 90 1.00 30.18 -18.26
C TRP A 90 1.25 28.89 -17.47
N SER A 91 0.27 28.38 -16.71
CA SER A 91 0.37 27.08 -16.05
C SER A 91 0.45 25.93 -17.04
N ALA A 92 -0.33 25.97 -18.12
CA ALA A 92 -0.25 24.98 -19.20
C ALA A 92 1.12 25.03 -19.89
N TYR A 93 1.63 26.23 -20.18
CA TYR A 93 2.95 26.43 -20.76
C TYR A 93 4.10 25.94 -19.85
N ASP A 94 4.10 26.31 -18.57
CA ASP A 94 5.09 25.84 -17.59
C ASP A 94 5.05 24.31 -17.40
N HIS A 95 3.86 23.72 -17.39
CA HIS A 95 3.72 22.27 -17.35
C HIS A 95 4.26 21.60 -18.63
N ALA A 96 3.92 22.10 -19.81
CA ALA A 96 4.38 21.56 -21.09
C ALA A 96 5.91 21.68 -21.26
N THR A 97 6.48 22.81 -20.85
CA THR A 97 7.94 23.02 -20.85
C THR A 97 8.66 22.11 -19.86
N ARG A 98 8.14 21.94 -18.63
CA ARG A 98 8.70 21.00 -17.64
C ARG A 98 8.64 19.55 -18.09
N GLN A 99 7.49 19.10 -18.62
CA GLN A 99 7.37 17.73 -19.13
C GLN A 99 8.32 17.48 -20.30
N THR A 100 8.48 18.46 -21.19
CA THR A 100 9.42 18.39 -22.30
C THR A 100 10.87 18.35 -21.82
N ALA A 101 11.24 19.21 -20.86
CA ALA A 101 12.56 19.20 -20.24
C ALA A 101 12.85 17.85 -19.56
N MET A 102 11.87 17.27 -18.86
CA MET A 102 12.00 15.93 -18.26
C MET A 102 12.14 14.83 -19.32
N LYS A 103 11.40 14.89 -20.43
CA LYS A 103 11.55 13.95 -21.56
C LYS A 103 12.92 14.08 -22.23
N LEU A 104 13.42 15.30 -22.41
CA LEU A 104 14.77 15.59 -22.91
C LEU A 104 15.84 15.09 -21.94
N GLN A 105 15.66 15.29 -20.64
CA GLN A 105 16.60 14.85 -19.61
C GLN A 105 16.61 13.32 -19.45
N ALA A 106 15.45 12.67 -19.58
CA ALA A 106 15.35 11.20 -19.66
C ALA A 106 16.01 10.62 -20.93
N ARG A 107 16.05 11.39 -22.03
CA ARG A 107 16.79 11.04 -23.26
C ARG A 107 18.31 11.26 -23.15
N ARG A 108 18.78 12.06 -22.19
CA ARG A 108 20.21 12.41 -21.97
C ARG A 108 21.01 11.36 -21.19
N HIS A 109 20.43 10.22 -20.79
CA HIS A 109 21.14 9.21 -20.00
C HIS A 109 22.24 8.45 -20.76
N HIS A 110 22.26 8.49 -22.09
CA HIS A 110 23.27 7.83 -22.91
C HIS A 110 23.67 8.71 -24.13
N PRO A 111 24.96 8.75 -24.51
CA PRO A 111 25.40 9.36 -25.77
C PRO A 111 24.64 8.79 -26.98
N PRO A 112 24.49 9.55 -28.09
CA PRO A 112 23.72 9.12 -29.27
C PRO A 112 24.20 7.78 -29.86
N GLU A 113 25.50 7.50 -29.76
CA GLU A 113 26.09 6.21 -30.16
C GLU A 113 25.58 5.03 -29.32
N VAL A 114 25.51 5.20 -28.00
CA VAL A 114 25.04 4.16 -27.07
C VAL A 114 23.54 3.95 -27.25
N ARG A 115 22.78 5.05 -27.43
CA ARG A 115 21.34 4.99 -27.71
C ARG A 115 21.04 4.23 -29.01
N ALA A 116 21.84 4.43 -30.04
CA ALA A 116 21.69 3.73 -31.31
C ALA A 116 21.92 2.22 -31.19
N ARG A 117 22.79 1.77 -30.26
CA ARG A 117 23.08 0.35 -30.03
C ARG A 117 21.96 -0.37 -29.26
N LEU A 118 21.15 0.35 -28.47
CA LEU A 118 20.13 -0.24 -27.59
C LEU A 118 19.16 -1.24 -28.25
N PRO A 119 18.56 -0.95 -29.42
CA PRO A 119 17.64 -1.87 -30.08
C PRO A 119 18.27 -3.22 -30.44
N TYR A 120 19.60 -3.25 -30.59
CA TYR A 120 20.34 -4.44 -31.00
C TYR A 120 20.79 -5.32 -29.82
N LEU A 121 20.64 -4.87 -28.58
CA LEU A 121 21.03 -5.60 -27.36
C LEU A 121 19.96 -6.62 -26.92
N THR A 122 19.58 -7.50 -27.84
CA THR A 122 18.62 -8.58 -27.60
C THR A 122 19.33 -9.81 -27.01
N PRO A 123 18.63 -10.66 -26.23
CA PRO A 123 19.16 -11.97 -25.82
C PRO A 123 19.72 -12.72 -27.03
N GLY A 124 20.90 -13.32 -26.88
CA GLY A 124 21.62 -14.05 -27.91
C GLY A 124 22.59 -13.20 -28.73
N ARG A 125 22.48 -11.87 -28.71
CA ARG A 125 23.38 -10.99 -29.47
C ARG A 125 24.80 -11.03 -28.91
N VAL A 126 25.80 -11.16 -29.78
CA VAL A 126 27.21 -11.01 -29.41
C VAL A 126 27.58 -9.53 -29.36
N VAL A 127 28.19 -9.10 -28.26
CA VAL A 127 28.63 -7.72 -28.02
C VAL A 127 30.11 -7.66 -27.68
N ALA A 128 30.75 -6.55 -28.04
CA ALA A 128 32.17 -6.30 -27.81
C ALA A 128 32.39 -5.29 -26.69
N PHE A 129 33.23 -5.66 -25.74
CA PHE A 129 33.79 -4.80 -24.70
C PHE A 129 35.28 -4.56 -24.97
N PRO A 130 35.94 -3.60 -24.30
CA PRO A 130 37.34 -3.29 -24.53
C PRO A 130 38.30 -4.49 -24.39
N ARG A 131 37.99 -5.44 -23.48
CA ARG A 131 38.88 -6.57 -23.13
C ARG A 131 38.33 -7.94 -23.49
N PHE A 132 37.05 -8.06 -23.81
CA PHE A 132 36.42 -9.35 -24.04
C PHE A 132 35.16 -9.21 -24.91
N ARG A 133 34.61 -10.35 -25.33
CA ARG A 133 33.32 -10.45 -26.00
C ARG A 133 32.38 -11.27 -25.15
N GLY A 134 31.10 -11.00 -25.24
CA GLY A 134 30.08 -11.76 -24.52
C GLY A 134 28.78 -11.84 -25.29
N VAL A 135 27.93 -12.79 -24.88
CA VAL A 135 26.57 -12.95 -25.39
C VAL A 135 25.61 -12.30 -24.40
N VAL A 136 24.69 -11.47 -24.88
CA VAL A 136 23.65 -10.86 -24.05
C VAL A 136 22.65 -11.93 -23.61
N LEU A 137 22.37 -12.03 -22.32
CA LEU A 137 21.34 -12.91 -21.76
C LEU A 137 20.06 -12.13 -21.44
N ARG A 138 20.18 -10.91 -20.91
CA ARG A 138 19.06 -9.99 -20.71
C ARG A 138 19.51 -8.53 -20.68
N ARG A 139 18.57 -7.63 -20.93
CA ARG A 139 18.66 -6.19 -20.65
C ARG A 139 17.69 -5.81 -19.53
N TYR A 140 18.11 -4.99 -18.58
CA TYR A 140 17.29 -4.54 -17.44
C TYR A 140 17.70 -3.14 -16.97
N ARG A 141 16.94 -2.55 -16.04
CA ARG A 141 17.30 -1.29 -15.37
C ARG A 141 17.55 -1.55 -13.89
N SER A 142 18.64 -1.00 -13.35
CA SER A 142 18.95 -1.14 -11.92
C SER A 142 17.94 -0.37 -11.07
N ARG A 143 17.45 -1.00 -9.99
CA ARG A 143 16.43 -0.43 -9.08
C ARG A 143 16.92 0.84 -8.34
N GLY A 144 18.23 1.10 -8.27
CA GLY A 144 18.79 2.24 -7.54
C GLY A 144 19.37 3.38 -8.39
N GLN A 145 19.94 3.09 -9.57
CA GLN A 145 20.69 4.09 -10.34
C GLN A 145 20.05 4.51 -11.68
N ARG A 146 18.88 3.97 -12.06
CA ARG A 146 18.18 4.26 -13.33
C ARG A 146 19.01 4.05 -14.62
N HIS A 147 20.22 3.51 -14.56
CA HIS A 147 21.02 3.15 -15.74
C HIS A 147 20.57 1.82 -16.36
N GLU A 148 20.66 1.71 -17.69
CA GLU A 148 20.42 0.46 -18.41
C GLU A 148 21.62 -0.49 -18.28
N MET A 149 21.31 -1.74 -17.91
CA MET A 149 22.27 -2.80 -17.63
C MET A 149 22.02 -3.98 -18.54
N VAL A 150 23.06 -4.75 -18.83
CA VAL A 150 22.97 -6.05 -19.48
C VAL A 150 23.62 -7.12 -18.62
N THR A 151 23.00 -8.29 -18.59
CA THR A 151 23.67 -9.51 -18.13
C THR A 151 24.26 -10.20 -19.35
N ILE A 152 25.54 -10.52 -19.30
CA ILE A 152 26.30 -11.13 -20.38
C ILE A 152 26.96 -12.45 -19.94
N LEU A 153 27.07 -13.40 -20.87
CA LEU A 153 27.88 -14.61 -20.74
C LEU A 153 29.24 -14.40 -21.43
N ARG A 154 30.34 -14.63 -20.70
CA ARG A 154 31.71 -14.51 -21.20
C ARG A 154 32.29 -15.88 -21.55
N LYS A 155 33.44 -15.88 -22.25
CA LYS A 155 34.26 -17.09 -22.42
C LYS A 155 34.58 -17.71 -21.05
N GLY A 156 34.56 -19.04 -20.95
CA GLY A 156 34.73 -19.77 -19.69
C GLY A 156 33.46 -19.84 -18.82
N GLY A 157 32.28 -19.51 -19.37
CA GLY A 157 30.98 -19.68 -18.68
C GLY A 157 30.68 -18.64 -17.59
N VAL A 158 31.51 -17.60 -17.44
CA VAL A 158 31.33 -16.58 -16.41
C VAL A 158 30.25 -15.59 -16.81
N MET A 159 29.22 -15.46 -15.98
CA MET A 159 28.19 -14.42 -16.13
C MET A 159 28.62 -13.12 -15.43
N ALA A 160 28.40 -11.99 -16.08
CA ALA A 160 28.67 -10.68 -15.52
C ALA A 160 27.55 -9.70 -15.83
N GLU A 161 27.31 -8.78 -14.91
CA GLU A 161 26.45 -7.63 -15.11
C GLU A 161 27.31 -6.42 -15.49
N SER A 162 26.91 -5.67 -16.51
CA SER A 162 27.66 -4.50 -16.97
C SER A 162 26.71 -3.41 -17.50
N PRO A 163 27.02 -2.12 -17.27
CA PRO A 163 26.32 -1.02 -17.90
C PRO A 163 26.34 -1.11 -19.42
N VAL A 164 25.24 -0.74 -20.08
CA VAL A 164 25.18 -0.69 -21.56
C VAL A 164 26.23 0.26 -22.16
N ALA A 165 26.60 1.31 -21.42
CA ALA A 165 27.59 2.30 -21.87
C ALA A 165 28.98 1.69 -22.11
N ASP A 166 29.31 0.55 -21.50
CA ASP A 166 30.62 -0.11 -21.64
C ASP A 166 30.72 -0.93 -22.94
N ILE A 167 29.61 -1.10 -23.67
CA ILE A 167 29.56 -1.85 -24.93
C ILE A 167 30.11 -0.97 -26.05
N MET A 168 31.31 -1.32 -26.53
CA MET A 168 32.01 -0.60 -27.60
C MET A 168 31.44 -0.91 -28.98
N GLY A 169 30.80 -2.06 -29.17
CA GLY A 169 30.21 -2.43 -30.45
C GLY A 169 29.28 -3.63 -30.38
N VAL A 170 28.36 -3.69 -31.32
CA VAL A 170 27.47 -4.83 -31.54
C VAL A 170 28.05 -5.66 -32.68
N ILE A 171 28.18 -6.97 -32.48
CA ILE A 171 28.69 -7.87 -33.52
C ILE A 171 27.49 -8.39 -34.31
N ASP A 172 27.64 -8.52 -35.63
CA ASP A 172 26.61 -9.12 -36.48
C ASP A 172 26.59 -10.66 -36.37
N ARG A 173 26.36 -11.13 -35.14
CA ARG A 173 26.19 -12.54 -34.80
C ARG A 173 25.24 -12.65 -33.62
N THR A 174 24.24 -13.51 -33.77
CA THR A 174 23.23 -13.78 -32.75
C THR A 174 23.13 -15.29 -32.59
N PHE A 175 23.05 -15.75 -31.36
CA PHE A 175 22.80 -17.14 -31.03
C PHE A 175 21.37 -17.30 -30.55
N ASP A 176 20.59 -18.11 -31.25
CA ASP A 176 19.21 -18.35 -30.89
C ASP A 176 19.14 -19.33 -29.73
N PHE A 177 18.55 -18.89 -28.62
CA PHE A 177 18.24 -19.74 -27.47
C PHE A 177 16.95 -19.26 -26.81
N ALA A 178 16.27 -20.16 -26.10
CA ALA A 178 15.08 -19.81 -25.34
C ALA A 178 15.47 -19.17 -23.99
N PRO A 179 15.16 -17.88 -23.75
CA PRO A 179 15.45 -17.24 -22.48
C PRO A 179 14.55 -17.78 -21.36
N ALA A 180 15.12 -17.91 -20.16
CA ALA A 180 14.40 -18.34 -18.96
C ALA A 180 13.92 -17.13 -18.13
N PRO A 181 12.77 -17.20 -17.42
CA PRO A 181 12.22 -16.08 -16.66
C PRO A 181 13.01 -15.77 -15.37
N ALA A 182 13.79 -16.72 -14.86
CA ALA A 182 14.59 -16.60 -13.65
C ALA A 182 16.09 -16.68 -13.96
N PHE A 183 16.93 -16.17 -13.06
CA PHE A 183 18.38 -16.38 -13.11
C PHE A 183 18.67 -17.88 -13.28
N PRO A 184 19.53 -18.30 -14.23
CA PRO A 184 20.51 -17.52 -15.00
C PRO A 184 20.02 -16.96 -16.36
N TRP A 185 18.71 -16.87 -16.57
CA TRP A 185 18.03 -16.33 -17.76
C TRP A 185 18.20 -17.15 -19.04
N ALA A 186 18.73 -18.36 -18.92
CA ALA A 186 18.83 -19.40 -19.94
C ALA A 186 18.74 -20.76 -19.23
N THR A 187 18.36 -21.82 -19.95
CA THR A 187 18.40 -23.18 -19.37
C THR A 187 19.85 -23.65 -19.23
N PRO A 188 20.16 -24.62 -18.35
CA PRO A 188 21.52 -25.17 -18.21
C PRO A 188 22.10 -25.68 -19.54
N GLU A 189 21.27 -26.30 -20.38
CA GLU A 189 21.66 -26.80 -21.70
C GLU A 189 22.00 -25.64 -22.65
N ALA A 190 21.18 -24.59 -22.65
CA ALA A 190 21.42 -23.40 -23.45
C ALA A 190 22.71 -22.68 -23.01
N LEU A 191 23.01 -22.62 -21.72
CA LEU A 191 24.25 -22.00 -21.22
C LEU A 191 25.50 -22.79 -21.61
N ALA A 192 25.45 -24.12 -21.48
CA ALA A 192 26.55 -24.99 -21.90
C ALA A 192 26.82 -24.84 -23.41
N TRP A 193 25.75 -24.86 -24.21
CA TRP A 193 25.84 -24.65 -25.66
C TRP A 193 26.38 -23.26 -26.01
N LEU A 194 25.86 -22.19 -25.39
CA LEU A 194 26.33 -20.83 -25.62
C LEU A 194 27.81 -20.66 -25.25
N THR A 195 28.27 -21.33 -24.18
CA THR A 195 29.66 -21.28 -23.74
C THR A 195 30.59 -21.93 -24.78
N GLN A 196 30.20 -23.08 -25.32
CA GLN A 196 30.93 -23.73 -26.43
C GLN A 196 30.94 -22.84 -27.68
N GLN A 197 29.79 -22.27 -28.07
CA GLN A 197 29.71 -21.36 -29.21
C GLN A 197 30.56 -20.10 -29.02
N LEU A 198 30.69 -19.61 -27.79
CA LEU A 198 31.55 -18.48 -27.43
C LEU A 198 33.04 -18.80 -27.57
N GLU A 199 33.44 -20.04 -27.29
CA GLU A 199 34.82 -20.51 -27.46
C GLU A 199 35.20 -20.58 -28.95
N ASP A 200 34.29 -21.11 -29.77
CA ASP A 200 34.43 -21.29 -31.22
C ASP A 200 34.26 -20.00 -32.06
N LEU A 201 34.04 -18.85 -31.41
CA LEU A 201 33.93 -17.57 -32.12
C LEU A 201 35.23 -17.20 -32.85
N PRO A 202 35.17 -16.89 -34.16
CA PRO A 202 36.32 -16.40 -34.92
C PRO A 202 36.95 -15.16 -34.31
N LYS A 203 38.28 -15.01 -34.49
CA LYS A 203 39.02 -13.83 -34.03
C LYS A 203 38.51 -12.54 -34.71
N HIS A 204 38.19 -12.60 -35.99
CA HIS A 204 37.63 -11.49 -36.76
C HIS A 204 36.14 -11.71 -37.00
N LEU A 205 35.32 -10.82 -36.46
CA LEU A 205 33.87 -10.79 -36.68
C LEU A 205 33.48 -9.38 -37.12
N PRO A 206 32.57 -9.24 -38.10
CA PRO A 206 32.12 -7.93 -38.54
C PRO A 206 31.32 -7.24 -37.42
N LEU A 207 31.69 -5.98 -37.14
CA LEU A 207 30.88 -5.10 -36.31
C LEU A 207 29.69 -4.60 -37.11
N LEU A 208 28.51 -4.58 -36.49
CA LEU A 208 27.33 -3.98 -37.07
C LEU A 208 27.53 -2.46 -37.17
N ALA A 209 27.44 -1.92 -38.39
CA ALA A 209 27.50 -0.48 -38.61
C ALA A 209 26.20 0.16 -38.11
N VAL A 210 26.20 0.63 -36.87
CA VAL A 210 25.07 1.33 -36.26
C VAL A 210 25.31 2.83 -36.39
N PRO A 211 24.60 3.56 -37.28
CA PRO A 211 24.73 5.01 -37.36
C PRO A 211 24.26 5.63 -36.03
N PRO A 212 24.89 6.73 -35.58
CA PRO A 212 24.43 7.43 -34.39
C PRO A 212 22.95 7.82 -34.57
N ALA A 213 22.16 7.64 -33.51
CA ALA A 213 20.74 7.96 -33.56
C ALA A 213 20.61 9.46 -33.91
N PRO A 214 19.76 9.84 -34.89
CA PRO A 214 19.59 11.24 -35.25
C PRO A 214 19.23 12.05 -34.01
N ASP A 215 19.76 13.26 -33.94
CA ASP A 215 19.48 14.17 -32.84
C ASP A 215 18.10 14.82 -33.06
N GLU A 216 17.06 13.99 -33.00
CA GLU A 216 15.69 14.44 -33.10
C GLU A 216 15.29 15.16 -31.80
N GLY A 217 15.54 16.47 -31.81
CA GLY A 217 14.55 17.42 -31.29
C GLY A 217 14.94 18.22 -30.06
N GLU A 218 15.95 19.09 -30.17
CA GLU A 218 15.95 20.35 -29.40
C GLU A 218 15.16 21.46 -30.13
N GLY A 219 15.08 21.43 -31.47
CA GLY A 219 14.52 22.52 -32.28
C GLY A 219 13.00 22.47 -32.56
N GLU A 220 12.43 21.30 -32.87
CA GLU A 220 11.01 21.20 -33.28
C GLU A 220 10.03 21.26 -32.11
N LEU A 221 10.36 20.64 -30.97
CA LEU A 221 9.50 20.68 -29.79
C LEU A 221 9.39 22.10 -29.22
N VAL A 222 10.50 22.84 -29.17
CA VAL A 222 10.53 24.24 -28.69
C VAL A 222 9.73 25.17 -29.61
N LYS A 223 9.73 24.93 -30.92
CA LYS A 223 8.88 25.66 -31.88
C LYS A 223 7.39 25.35 -31.66
N SER A 224 7.02 24.07 -31.53
CA SER A 224 5.62 23.68 -31.27
C SER A 224 5.06 24.22 -29.95
N LEU A 225 5.91 24.43 -28.94
CA LEU A 225 5.55 25.04 -27.65
C LEU A 225 5.31 26.55 -27.76
N GLY A 226 5.95 27.22 -28.71
CA GLY A 226 5.71 28.62 -29.03
C GLY A 226 4.35 28.82 -29.72
N ASP A 227 3.95 27.88 -30.57
CA ASP A 227 2.73 27.94 -31.39
C ASP A 227 1.45 27.59 -30.60
N LEU A 228 1.56 26.76 -29.55
CA LEU A 228 0.45 26.40 -28.66
C LEU A 228 0.19 27.42 -27.55
N PHE A 229 1.04 28.44 -27.42
CA PHE A 229 0.85 29.50 -26.45
C PHE A 229 -0.07 30.57 -27.06
N PRO A 230 -1.16 31.01 -26.41
CA PRO A 230 -2.04 32.07 -26.94
C PRO A 230 -1.47 33.49 -26.78
N CYS A 231 -0.32 33.65 -26.11
CA CYS A 231 0.29 34.93 -25.76
C CYS A 231 1.62 35.28 -26.52
N PRO A 232 1.92 34.78 -27.74
CA PRO A 232 3.16 35.11 -28.44
C PRO A 232 3.21 36.59 -28.86
N THR A 233 2.05 37.22 -29.05
CA THR A 233 1.91 38.63 -29.45
C THR A 233 1.38 39.55 -28.33
N CYS A 234 1.19 39.05 -27.10
CA CYS A 234 0.67 39.90 -26.01
C CYS A 234 1.74 40.90 -25.53
N PRO A 235 1.42 42.20 -25.45
CA PRO A 235 2.30 43.20 -24.81
C PRO A 235 2.63 42.87 -23.35
N CYS A 236 1.78 42.09 -22.69
CA CYS A 236 1.85 41.71 -21.30
C CYS A 236 2.84 40.56 -20.97
N ARG A 237 3.38 39.86 -21.98
CA ARG A 237 4.18 38.62 -21.83
C ARG A 237 5.34 38.71 -20.80
N PRO A 238 6.23 39.72 -20.82
CA PRO A 238 7.36 39.77 -19.89
C PRO A 238 6.92 39.95 -18.44
N THR A 239 5.86 40.75 -18.21
CA THR A 239 5.28 40.96 -16.88
C THR A 239 4.58 39.69 -16.41
N CYS A 240 3.86 38.99 -17.29
CA CYS A 240 3.19 37.73 -16.94
C CYS A 240 4.21 36.65 -16.55
N GLY A 241 5.30 36.49 -17.31
CA GLY A 241 6.32 35.48 -17.00
C GLY A 241 7.04 35.72 -15.66
N LYS A 242 7.27 37.00 -15.29
CA LYS A 242 7.87 37.36 -13.99
C LYS A 242 6.95 37.06 -12.82
N GLU A 243 5.69 37.47 -12.92
CA GLU A 243 4.72 37.33 -11.83
C GLU A 243 4.10 35.92 -11.76
N PHE A 244 4.09 35.18 -12.86
CA PHE A 244 3.44 33.87 -12.96
C PHE A 244 3.91 32.91 -11.87
N LYS A 245 5.23 32.81 -11.62
CA LYS A 245 5.74 31.88 -10.61
C LYS A 245 5.16 32.18 -9.22
N ALA A 246 5.12 33.46 -8.83
CA ALA A 246 4.56 33.88 -7.56
C ALA A 246 3.03 33.68 -7.51
N ALA A 247 2.32 34.11 -8.55
CA ALA A 247 0.87 34.00 -8.63
C ALA A 247 0.40 32.54 -8.67
N ASN A 248 1.11 31.68 -9.40
CA ASN A 248 0.81 30.26 -9.49
C ASN A 248 1.03 29.56 -8.14
N THR A 249 2.10 29.87 -7.40
CA THR A 249 2.29 29.34 -6.04
C THR A 249 1.11 29.69 -5.14
N VAL A 250 0.68 30.96 -5.14
CA VAL A 250 -0.49 31.40 -4.36
C VAL A 250 -1.77 30.69 -4.82
N LYS A 251 -1.99 30.51 -6.13
CA LYS A 251 -3.13 29.76 -6.69
C LYS A 251 -3.10 28.28 -6.25
N GLN A 252 -1.93 27.63 -6.27
CA GLN A 252 -1.81 26.23 -5.84
C GLN A 252 -2.05 26.10 -4.34
N GLU A 253 -1.53 27.01 -3.50
CA GLU A 253 -1.83 27.02 -2.06
C GLU A 253 -3.32 27.25 -1.78
N TRP A 254 -3.94 28.19 -2.49
CA TRP A 254 -5.38 28.47 -2.39
C TRP A 254 -6.22 27.24 -2.79
N LEU A 255 -5.91 26.61 -3.93
CA LEU A 255 -6.57 25.38 -4.38
C LEU A 255 -6.37 24.23 -3.38
N HIS A 256 -5.15 24.08 -2.85
CA HIS A 256 -4.83 23.05 -1.86
C HIS A 256 -5.66 23.24 -0.60
N HIS A 257 -5.65 24.42 0.01
CA HIS A 257 -6.43 24.69 1.23
C HIS A 257 -7.93 24.57 1.00
N THR A 258 -8.43 25.02 -0.15
CA THR A 258 -9.86 24.89 -0.51
C THR A 258 -10.28 23.42 -0.57
N ARG A 259 -9.48 22.57 -1.22
CA ARG A 259 -9.72 21.12 -1.26
C ARG A 259 -9.62 20.50 0.13
N THR A 260 -8.66 20.91 0.96
CA THR A 260 -8.51 20.43 2.34
C THR A 260 -9.74 20.77 3.18
N VAL A 261 -10.26 22.00 3.09
CA VAL A 261 -11.49 22.41 3.79
C VAL A 261 -12.68 21.55 3.37
N GLN A 262 -12.86 21.33 2.06
CA GLN A 262 -13.93 20.46 1.56
C GLN A 262 -13.78 19.02 2.10
N SER A 263 -12.55 18.49 2.08
CA SER A 263 -12.23 17.16 2.62
C SER A 263 -12.48 17.06 4.13
N LEU A 264 -12.18 18.10 4.91
CA LEU A 264 -12.44 18.12 6.36
C LEU A 264 -13.93 18.12 6.68
N ARG A 265 -14.73 18.83 5.89
CA ARG A 265 -16.19 18.94 6.09
C ARG A 265 -16.96 17.68 5.68
N THR A 266 -16.47 16.94 4.70
CA THR A 266 -17.19 15.80 4.08
C THR A 266 -16.52 14.45 4.32
N GLY A 267 -15.28 14.42 4.84
CA GLY A 267 -14.45 13.22 4.88
C GLY A 267 -15.04 12.07 5.70
N ILE A 268 -15.68 12.36 6.84
CA ILE A 268 -16.33 11.32 7.66
C ILE A 268 -17.52 10.70 6.92
N TRP A 269 -18.31 11.51 6.23
CA TRP A 269 -19.43 11.04 5.42
C TRP A 269 -18.95 10.20 4.24
N HIS A 270 -17.91 10.64 3.52
CA HIS A 270 -17.33 9.84 2.43
C HIS A 270 -16.80 8.48 2.91
N LYS A 271 -16.13 8.43 4.07
CA LYS A 271 -15.67 7.16 4.69
C LYS A 271 -16.83 6.23 5.09
N PHE A 272 -17.99 6.80 5.44
CA PHE A 272 -19.20 6.03 5.69
C PHE A 272 -19.77 5.46 4.40
N GLN A 273 -19.89 6.29 3.35
CA GLN A 273 -20.38 5.85 2.04
C GLN A 273 -19.51 4.75 1.45
N GLU A 274 -18.19 4.93 1.45
CA GLU A 274 -17.23 3.93 0.97
C GLU A 274 -17.42 2.56 1.62
N ARG A 275 -17.58 2.52 2.95
CA ARG A 275 -17.82 1.27 3.66
C ARG A 275 -19.22 0.70 3.43
N ALA A 276 -20.23 1.56 3.26
CA ALA A 276 -21.57 1.12 2.91
C ALA A 276 -21.62 0.51 1.50
N ASP A 277 -20.91 1.10 0.55
CA ASP A 277 -20.76 0.58 -0.82
C ASP A 277 -20.05 -0.78 -0.80
N ILE A 278 -18.96 -0.92 -0.05
CA ILE A 278 -18.27 -2.21 0.15
C ILE A 278 -19.22 -3.27 0.74
N LEU A 279 -20.01 -2.91 1.76
CA LEU A 279 -20.97 -3.83 2.37
C LEU A 279 -22.10 -4.22 1.41
N GLN A 280 -22.49 -3.33 0.50
CA GLN A 280 -23.43 -3.62 -0.58
C GLN A 280 -22.81 -4.57 -1.62
N ASP A 281 -21.59 -4.29 -2.08
CA ASP A 281 -20.85 -5.13 -3.03
C ASP A 281 -20.63 -6.55 -2.49
N LEU A 282 -20.36 -6.67 -1.19
CA LEU A 282 -20.22 -7.95 -0.51
C LEU A 282 -21.56 -8.61 -0.17
N GLY A 283 -22.70 -7.92 -0.31
CA GLY A 283 -24.04 -8.49 -0.12
C GLY A 283 -24.59 -8.45 1.32
N TYR A 284 -23.97 -7.69 2.23
CA TYR A 284 -24.53 -7.39 3.55
C TYR A 284 -25.66 -6.35 3.48
N LEU A 285 -25.67 -5.54 2.41
CA LEU A 285 -26.70 -4.55 2.13
C LEU A 285 -27.32 -4.79 0.76
N ASP A 286 -28.61 -4.49 0.62
CA ASP A 286 -29.31 -4.50 -0.66
C ASP A 286 -29.03 -3.21 -1.48
N PRO A 287 -29.49 -3.11 -2.75
CA PRO A 287 -29.34 -1.90 -3.57
C PRO A 287 -29.99 -0.63 -2.97
N ALA A 288 -30.88 -0.78 -1.98
CA ALA A 288 -31.52 0.31 -1.25
C ALA A 288 -30.84 0.62 0.10
N PHE A 289 -29.63 0.08 0.34
CA PHE A 289 -28.86 0.19 1.59
C PHE A 289 -29.60 -0.32 2.83
N LYS A 290 -30.49 -1.31 2.67
CA LYS A 290 -31.11 -2.03 3.79
C LYS A 290 -30.34 -3.32 4.07
N LEU A 291 -30.36 -3.74 5.33
CA LEU A 291 -29.65 -4.95 5.75
C LEU A 291 -30.29 -6.19 5.10
N THR A 292 -29.43 -7.04 4.52
CA THR A 292 -29.81 -8.39 4.10
C THR A 292 -29.86 -9.33 5.32
N ALA A 293 -30.23 -10.59 5.11
CA ALA A 293 -30.13 -11.61 6.16
C ALA A 293 -28.70 -11.70 6.71
N ASP A 294 -27.69 -11.55 5.84
CA ASP A 294 -26.29 -11.53 6.25
C ASP A 294 -25.89 -10.27 7.01
N GLY A 295 -26.38 -9.10 6.57
CA GLY A 295 -26.18 -7.85 7.30
C GLY A 295 -26.75 -7.87 8.71
N GLU A 296 -27.90 -8.54 8.92
CA GLU A 296 -28.59 -8.59 10.22
C GLU A 296 -27.81 -9.34 11.30
N TRP A 297 -27.11 -10.42 10.95
CA TRP A 297 -26.25 -11.11 11.93
C TRP A 297 -24.84 -10.51 11.97
N ALA A 298 -24.31 -10.03 10.84
CA ALA A 298 -22.98 -9.42 10.79
C ALA A 298 -22.86 -8.18 11.69
N ARG A 299 -23.93 -7.38 11.85
CA ARG A 299 -23.94 -6.19 12.73
C ARG A 299 -23.71 -6.50 14.21
N LEU A 300 -23.90 -7.76 14.62
CA LEU A 300 -23.70 -8.23 15.99
C LEU A 300 -22.21 -8.48 16.29
N ILE A 301 -21.40 -8.69 15.26
CA ILE A 301 -19.95 -8.84 15.36
C ILE A 301 -19.30 -7.45 15.35
N ARG A 302 -18.81 -7.02 16.50
CA ARG A 302 -18.22 -5.70 16.79
C ARG A 302 -16.74 -5.82 17.18
N ILE A 303 -15.99 -6.64 16.44
CA ILE A 303 -14.54 -6.76 16.58
C ILE A 303 -13.82 -5.89 15.53
N ASP A 304 -12.53 -5.63 15.74
CA ASP A 304 -11.69 -4.82 14.83
C ASP A 304 -11.74 -5.39 13.40
N PHE A 305 -11.44 -6.68 13.24
CA PHE A 305 -11.44 -7.40 11.96
C PHE A 305 -12.78 -8.09 11.66
N SER A 306 -13.88 -7.37 11.89
CA SER A 306 -15.25 -7.90 11.75
C SER A 306 -15.55 -8.40 10.34
N LEU A 307 -15.03 -7.73 9.29
CA LEU A 307 -15.23 -8.15 7.90
C LEU A 307 -14.60 -9.53 7.63
N LEU A 308 -13.38 -9.76 8.13
CA LEU A 308 -12.72 -11.06 8.01
C LEU A 308 -13.52 -12.17 8.69
N LEU A 309 -13.98 -11.94 9.92
CA LEU A 309 -14.74 -12.95 10.67
C LEU A 309 -16.09 -13.26 10.00
N THR A 310 -16.81 -12.23 9.57
CA THR A 310 -18.11 -12.39 8.88
C THR A 310 -17.94 -13.16 7.56
N GLU A 311 -16.91 -12.87 6.76
CA GLU A 311 -16.63 -13.63 5.54
C GLU A 311 -16.22 -15.08 5.81
N LEU A 312 -15.47 -15.36 6.88
CA LEU A 312 -15.14 -16.72 7.27
C LEU A 312 -16.38 -17.53 7.68
N ILE A 313 -17.33 -16.89 8.37
CA ILE A 313 -18.62 -17.51 8.71
C ILE A 313 -19.42 -17.76 7.44
N ARG A 314 -19.52 -16.77 6.55
CA ARG A 314 -20.30 -16.84 5.30
C ARG A 314 -19.79 -17.92 4.34
N THR A 315 -18.47 -18.09 4.26
CA THR A 315 -17.84 -19.15 3.48
C THR A 315 -17.80 -20.51 4.17
N GLN A 316 -18.47 -20.66 5.32
CA GLN A 316 -18.57 -21.91 6.09
C GLN A 316 -17.20 -22.46 6.51
N ALA A 317 -16.21 -21.58 6.75
CA ALA A 317 -14.86 -21.98 7.13
C ALA A 317 -14.79 -22.69 8.50
N PHE A 318 -15.83 -22.56 9.31
CA PHE A 318 -15.95 -23.13 10.65
C PHE A 318 -16.68 -24.48 10.69
N HIS A 319 -16.96 -25.10 9.52
CA HIS A 319 -17.58 -26.41 9.49
C HIS A 319 -16.76 -27.45 10.27
N ALA A 320 -17.39 -28.11 11.25
CA ALA A 320 -16.76 -29.08 12.16
C ALA A 320 -15.53 -28.55 12.94
N VAL A 321 -15.49 -27.24 13.23
CA VAL A 321 -14.43 -26.66 14.08
C VAL A 321 -14.58 -27.11 15.53
N THR A 322 -13.46 -27.37 16.22
CA THR A 322 -13.47 -27.68 17.65
C THR A 322 -13.45 -26.39 18.49
N PRO A 323 -13.91 -26.41 19.76
CA PRO A 323 -13.83 -25.25 20.65
C PRO A 323 -12.40 -24.70 20.79
N ALA A 324 -11.40 -25.60 20.87
CA ALA A 324 -9.99 -25.23 21.01
C ALA A 324 -9.45 -24.55 19.74
N THR A 325 -9.77 -25.08 18.56
CA THR A 325 -9.36 -24.51 17.29
C THR A 325 -10.03 -23.15 17.02
N LEU A 326 -11.31 -23.01 17.37
CA LEU A 326 -12.03 -21.73 17.26
C LEU A 326 -11.39 -20.67 18.17
N ALA A 327 -11.13 -21.01 19.44
CA ALA A 327 -10.45 -20.11 20.38
C ALA A 327 -9.04 -19.73 19.89
N GLY A 328 -8.30 -20.70 19.34
CA GLY A 328 -7.00 -20.48 18.72
C GLY A 328 -7.05 -19.45 17.57
N LEU A 329 -8.02 -19.56 16.66
CA LEU A 329 -8.18 -18.58 15.59
C LEU A 329 -8.59 -17.21 16.13
N MET A 330 -9.53 -17.14 17.08
CA MET A 330 -9.94 -15.87 17.68
C MET A 330 -8.74 -15.16 18.33
N ALA A 331 -7.85 -15.89 18.99
CA ALA A 331 -6.60 -15.35 19.52
C ALA A 331 -5.65 -14.85 18.41
N CYS A 332 -5.54 -15.57 17.28
CA CYS A 332 -4.76 -15.12 16.13
C CYS A 332 -5.30 -13.80 15.54
N ILE A 333 -6.62 -13.61 15.51
CA ILE A 333 -7.27 -12.39 15.00
C ILE A 333 -7.14 -11.24 16.01
N ALA A 334 -7.29 -11.52 17.31
CA ALA A 334 -7.22 -10.52 18.37
C ALA A 334 -5.79 -10.02 18.67
N TYR A 335 -4.75 -10.66 18.12
CA TYR A 335 -3.36 -10.33 18.42
C TYR A 335 -2.78 -9.28 17.46
N ASP A 336 -2.22 -8.23 18.04
CA ASP A 336 -1.78 -7.01 17.34
C ASP A 336 -0.25 -6.77 17.37
N ASN A 337 0.51 -7.64 18.03
CA ASN A 337 1.92 -7.37 18.34
C ASN A 337 2.88 -8.32 17.61
N ASP A 338 3.83 -7.82 16.82
CA ASP A 338 4.76 -8.68 16.07
C ASP A 338 6.07 -9.03 16.83
N ARG A 339 6.09 -8.91 18.17
CA ARG A 339 7.29 -9.22 18.95
C ARG A 339 7.64 -10.71 18.89
N PRO A 340 8.92 -11.08 18.65
CA PRO A 340 9.34 -12.47 18.69
C PRO A 340 9.21 -13.03 20.11
N ALA A 341 8.59 -14.19 20.23
CA ALA A 341 8.41 -14.91 21.49
C ALA A 341 8.28 -16.42 21.20
N SER A 342 8.50 -17.25 22.23
CA SER A 342 8.22 -18.69 22.14
C SER A 342 6.75 -18.96 22.40
N PHE A 343 6.16 -19.90 21.67
CA PHE A 343 4.75 -20.28 21.82
C PHE A 343 4.58 -21.80 21.81
N PRO A 344 3.48 -22.32 22.38
CA PRO A 344 3.13 -23.73 22.26
C PRO A 344 2.99 -24.18 20.80
N ARG A 345 3.20 -25.48 20.58
CA ARG A 345 2.91 -26.08 19.27
C ARG A 345 1.40 -26.03 19.01
N ILE A 346 1.04 -25.68 17.79
CA ILE A 346 -0.34 -25.68 17.30
C ILE A 346 -0.70 -27.02 16.67
N THR A 347 -1.99 -27.35 16.69
CA THR A 347 -2.50 -28.49 15.94
C THR A 347 -2.53 -28.22 14.43
N ALA A 348 -2.57 -29.29 13.63
CA ALA A 348 -2.78 -29.18 12.19
C ALA A 348 -4.14 -28.53 11.84
N ALA A 349 -5.16 -28.73 12.68
CA ALA A 349 -6.47 -28.12 12.49
C ALA A 349 -6.40 -26.59 12.60
N LEU A 350 -5.74 -26.06 13.63
CA LEU A 350 -5.53 -24.61 13.76
C LEU A 350 -4.64 -24.06 12.65
N ALA A 351 -3.56 -24.75 12.28
CA ALA A 351 -2.69 -24.33 11.19
C ALA A 351 -3.47 -24.19 9.86
N ASN A 352 -4.34 -25.16 9.54
CA ASN A 352 -5.18 -25.12 8.35
C ASN A 352 -6.21 -24.00 8.40
N LEU A 353 -6.86 -23.79 9.55
CA LEU A 353 -7.86 -22.74 9.71
C LEU A 353 -7.24 -21.34 9.60
N VAL A 354 -6.05 -21.13 10.19
CA VAL A 354 -5.30 -19.87 10.05
C VAL A 354 -4.86 -19.66 8.60
N ALA A 355 -4.46 -20.70 7.88
CA ALA A 355 -4.15 -20.60 6.46
C ALA A 355 -5.37 -20.17 5.62
N THR A 356 -6.56 -20.69 5.95
CA THR A 356 -7.82 -20.25 5.34
C THR A 356 -8.12 -18.78 5.67
N ALA A 357 -7.96 -18.37 6.93
CA ALA A 357 -8.12 -16.99 7.35
C ALA A 357 -7.16 -16.03 6.62
N ARG A 358 -5.90 -16.43 6.40
CA ARG A 358 -4.92 -15.63 5.65
C ARG A 358 -5.33 -15.44 4.19
N ARG A 359 -5.77 -16.50 3.51
CA ARG A 359 -6.27 -16.39 2.12
C ARG A 359 -7.48 -15.46 2.04
N MET A 360 -8.37 -15.52 3.03
CA MET A 360 -9.52 -14.60 3.09
C MET A 360 -9.07 -13.16 3.35
N ALA A 361 -8.14 -12.94 4.27
CA ALA A 361 -7.59 -11.62 4.56
C ALA A 361 -6.88 -11.02 3.34
N GLU A 362 -6.14 -11.82 2.56
CA GLU A 362 -5.54 -11.40 1.30
C GLU A 362 -6.60 -11.01 0.26
N ALA A 363 -7.71 -11.74 0.18
CA ALA A 363 -8.82 -11.41 -0.72
C ALA A 363 -9.54 -10.12 -0.31
N LEU A 364 -9.58 -9.81 0.99
CA LEU A 364 -10.20 -8.61 1.56
C LEU A 364 -9.26 -7.40 1.67
N ALA A 365 -7.98 -7.56 1.36
CA ALA A 365 -6.97 -6.50 1.41
C ALA A 365 -7.33 -5.20 0.63
N PRO A 366 -8.14 -5.22 -0.45
CA PRO A 366 -8.62 -3.99 -1.08
C PRO A 366 -9.60 -3.17 -0.20
N TYR A 367 -10.25 -3.81 0.78
CA TYR A 367 -11.33 -3.23 1.58
C TYR A 367 -10.93 -2.97 3.03
N ASP A 368 -10.04 -3.79 3.59
CA ASP A 368 -9.61 -3.68 4.99
C ASP A 368 -8.18 -4.17 5.15
N ASP A 369 -7.45 -3.57 6.08
CA ASP A 369 -6.06 -3.96 6.35
C ASP A 369 -6.04 -5.36 7.00
N PRO A 370 -5.24 -6.31 6.47
CA PRO A 370 -5.25 -7.67 6.98
C PRO A 370 -4.66 -7.74 8.40
N PRO A 371 -5.27 -8.53 9.32
CA PRO A 371 -4.66 -8.80 10.61
C PRO A 371 -3.34 -9.56 10.46
N LEU A 372 -2.51 -9.48 11.51
CA LEU A 372 -1.21 -10.17 11.55
C LEU A 372 -1.36 -11.71 11.43
N LEU A 373 -2.43 -12.27 11.99
CA LEU A 373 -2.78 -13.70 11.91
C LEU A 373 -1.61 -14.63 12.26
N ARG A 374 -0.98 -14.38 13.41
CA ARG A 374 0.12 -15.20 13.93
C ARG A 374 -0.40 -16.53 14.48
N ALA A 375 -0.22 -17.58 13.69
CA ALA A 375 -0.69 -18.93 14.01
C ALA A 375 -0.11 -19.44 15.34
N ASP A 376 1.16 -19.17 15.61
CA ASP A 376 1.89 -19.58 16.80
C ASP A 376 1.25 -19.04 18.09
N VAL A 377 0.79 -17.79 18.07
CA VAL A 377 0.11 -17.15 19.21
C VAL A 377 -1.21 -17.85 19.55
N GLY A 378 -1.94 -18.30 18.53
CA GLY A 378 -3.18 -19.07 18.70
C GLY A 378 -3.01 -20.36 19.50
N GLY A 379 -1.79 -20.91 19.56
CA GLY A 379 -1.47 -22.09 20.36
C GLY A 379 -1.70 -21.92 21.85
N LEU A 380 -1.66 -20.69 22.38
CA LEU A 380 -1.98 -20.42 23.79
C LEU A 380 -3.47 -20.65 24.09
N ALA A 381 -4.35 -20.06 23.28
CA ALA A 381 -5.79 -20.22 23.44
C ALA A 381 -6.24 -21.64 23.09
N GLU A 382 -5.67 -22.23 22.04
CA GLU A 382 -5.94 -23.63 21.66
C GLU A 382 -5.58 -24.58 22.80
N ARG A 383 -4.40 -24.43 23.41
CA ARG A 383 -3.98 -25.28 24.53
C ARG A 383 -4.84 -25.05 25.77
N TRP A 384 -5.14 -23.80 26.10
CA TRP A 384 -5.92 -23.46 27.29
C TRP A 384 -7.35 -23.99 27.22
N VAL A 385 -7.99 -23.95 26.05
CA VAL A 385 -9.35 -24.46 25.84
C VAL A 385 -9.37 -25.96 25.56
N GLY A 386 -8.34 -26.48 24.90
CA GLY A 386 -8.23 -27.90 24.52
C GLY A 386 -7.91 -28.83 25.69
N ASP A 387 -7.12 -28.37 26.66
CA ASP A 387 -6.72 -29.15 27.84
C ASP A 387 -7.08 -28.41 29.13
N THR A 388 -8.22 -28.79 29.70
CA THR A 388 -8.75 -28.20 30.94
C THR A 388 -7.92 -28.52 32.19
N THR A 389 -6.94 -29.44 32.09
CA THR A 389 -6.06 -29.82 33.22
C THR A 389 -4.86 -28.88 33.36
N VAL A 390 -4.51 -28.13 32.30
CA VAL A 390 -3.38 -27.20 32.30
C VAL A 390 -3.62 -26.07 33.31
N THR A 391 -2.74 -25.90 34.28
CA THR A 391 -2.83 -24.77 35.22
C THR A 391 -2.33 -23.47 34.59
N TRP A 392 -2.77 -22.31 35.10
CA TRP A 392 -2.30 -20.99 34.63
C TRP A 392 -0.77 -20.90 34.62
N ALA A 393 -0.12 -21.34 35.70
CA ALA A 393 1.33 -21.33 35.81
C ALA A 393 2.02 -22.24 34.76
N GLN A 394 1.40 -23.36 34.37
CA GLN A 394 1.91 -24.21 33.29
C GLN A 394 1.74 -23.54 31.92
N LEU A 395 0.64 -22.82 31.69
CA LEU A 395 0.44 -22.05 30.46
C LEU A 395 1.48 -20.92 30.35
N CYS A 396 1.69 -20.13 31.41
CA CYS A 396 2.69 -19.06 31.42
C CYS A 396 4.10 -19.59 31.13
N ARG A 397 4.47 -20.76 31.69
CA ARG A 397 5.77 -21.40 31.40
C ARG A 397 5.91 -21.92 29.95
N SER A 398 4.83 -21.99 29.19
CA SER A 398 4.86 -22.50 27.81
C SER A 398 5.17 -21.43 26.75
N THR A 399 5.35 -20.18 27.18
CA THR A 399 5.68 -19.03 26.32
C THR A 399 6.63 -18.08 27.02
N SER A 400 7.37 -17.27 26.25
CA SER A 400 8.16 -16.15 26.77
C SER A 400 7.36 -14.84 26.84
N MET A 401 6.07 -14.87 26.53
CA MET A 401 5.15 -13.74 26.62
C MET A 401 4.86 -13.39 28.10
N ALA A 402 4.77 -12.10 28.41
CA ALA A 402 4.49 -11.66 29.78
C ALA A 402 3.10 -12.11 30.22
N GLU A 403 2.94 -12.49 31.49
CA GLU A 403 1.67 -13.04 32.01
C GLU A 403 0.48 -12.10 31.78
N GLY A 404 0.68 -10.79 31.94
CA GLY A 404 -0.35 -9.78 31.68
C GLY A 404 -0.75 -9.69 30.20
N ASP A 405 0.19 -9.93 29.28
CA ASP A 405 -0.14 -9.99 27.85
C ASP A 405 -0.94 -11.26 27.53
N ILE A 406 -0.60 -12.40 28.15
CA ILE A 406 -1.35 -13.66 27.99
C ILE A 406 -2.79 -13.47 28.46
N TYR A 407 -2.96 -12.85 29.64
CA TYR A 407 -4.27 -12.50 30.16
C TYR A 407 -5.04 -11.61 29.17
N ARG A 408 -4.44 -10.50 28.70
CA ARG A 408 -5.06 -9.59 27.72
C ARG A 408 -5.49 -10.31 26.44
N LEU A 409 -4.66 -11.21 25.92
CA LEU A 409 -4.97 -12.01 24.73
C LEU A 409 -6.18 -12.92 24.96
N LEU A 410 -6.19 -13.67 26.07
CA LEU A 410 -7.29 -14.60 26.37
C LEU A 410 -8.59 -13.86 26.73
N SER A 411 -8.52 -12.70 27.38
CA SER A 411 -9.68 -11.85 27.62
C SER A 411 -10.30 -11.33 26.32
N ARG A 412 -9.48 -10.84 25.36
CA ARG A 412 -9.99 -10.46 24.02
C ARG A 412 -10.55 -11.66 23.26
N THR A 413 -9.91 -12.81 23.38
CA THR A 413 -10.38 -14.07 22.76
C THR A 413 -11.77 -14.45 23.30
N LEU A 414 -11.96 -14.33 24.62
CA LEU A 414 -13.25 -14.56 25.30
C LEU A 414 -14.32 -13.59 24.77
N GLU A 415 -14.00 -12.29 24.65
CA GLU A 415 -14.92 -11.30 24.08
C GLU A 415 -15.35 -11.67 22.65
N TYR A 416 -14.40 -12.08 21.81
CA TYR A 416 -14.68 -12.45 20.42
C TYR A 416 -15.57 -13.70 20.35
N LEU A 417 -15.28 -14.71 21.18
CA LEU A 417 -16.10 -15.91 21.31
C LEU A 417 -17.52 -15.58 21.80
N SER A 418 -17.68 -14.62 22.72
CA SER A 418 -18.99 -14.15 23.20
C SER A 418 -19.82 -13.54 22.08
N GLN A 419 -19.20 -12.76 21.19
CA GLN A 419 -19.88 -12.20 20.02
C GLN A 419 -20.28 -13.29 19.02
N VAL A 420 -19.44 -14.30 18.78
CA VAL A 420 -19.81 -15.47 17.95
C VAL A 420 -20.95 -16.26 18.59
N HIS A 421 -20.93 -16.44 19.90
CA HIS A 421 -22.00 -17.10 20.65
C HIS A 421 -23.34 -16.37 20.55
N SER A 422 -23.34 -15.04 20.35
CA SER A 422 -24.59 -14.28 20.18
C SER A 422 -25.37 -14.62 18.89
N LEU A 423 -24.74 -15.35 17.95
CA LEU A 423 -25.33 -15.71 16.66
C LEU A 423 -26.23 -16.95 16.70
N GLN A 424 -26.71 -17.37 17.87
CA GLN A 424 -27.56 -18.57 18.05
C GLN A 424 -28.75 -18.66 17.09
N ALA A 425 -29.36 -17.52 16.77
CA ALA A 425 -30.54 -17.47 15.91
C ALA A 425 -30.24 -17.81 14.43
N THR A 426 -29.01 -17.57 13.96
CA THR A 426 -28.64 -17.76 12.55
C THR A 426 -27.62 -18.87 12.34
N HIS A 427 -26.68 -19.06 13.28
CA HIS A 427 -25.60 -20.03 13.22
C HIS A 427 -25.53 -20.87 14.52
N PRO A 428 -26.55 -21.70 14.80
CA PRO A 428 -26.67 -22.41 16.07
C PRO A 428 -25.47 -23.33 16.36
N ASP A 429 -25.01 -24.10 15.38
CA ASP A 429 -23.89 -25.03 15.55
C ASP A 429 -22.60 -24.31 15.97
N LEU A 430 -22.28 -23.22 15.27
CA LEU A 430 -21.12 -22.39 15.60
C LEU A 430 -21.28 -21.72 16.97
N ALA A 431 -22.48 -21.25 17.31
CA ALA A 431 -22.77 -20.64 18.60
C ALA A 431 -22.66 -21.64 19.76
N THR A 432 -22.99 -22.92 19.54
CA THR A 432 -22.78 -24.00 20.52
C THR A 432 -21.30 -24.28 20.72
N VAL A 433 -20.51 -24.35 19.65
CA VAL A 433 -19.04 -24.51 19.77
C VAL A 433 -18.41 -23.32 20.49
N ALA A 434 -18.87 -22.10 20.21
CA ALA A 434 -18.43 -20.90 20.93
C ALA A 434 -18.83 -20.93 22.41
N ALA A 435 -20.04 -21.40 22.74
CA ALA A 435 -20.49 -21.57 24.12
C ALA A 435 -19.59 -22.53 24.91
N GLU A 436 -19.21 -23.65 24.30
CA GLU A 436 -18.31 -24.62 24.90
C GLU A 436 -16.88 -24.07 25.05
N ALA A 437 -16.40 -23.29 24.08
CA ALA A 437 -15.12 -22.59 24.20
C ALA A 437 -15.15 -21.57 25.37
N LEU A 438 -16.25 -20.84 25.53
CA LEU A 438 -16.46 -19.88 26.62
C LEU A 438 -16.47 -20.54 28.00
N SER A 439 -17.11 -21.71 28.15
CA SER A 439 -17.09 -22.42 29.43
C SER A 439 -15.71 -22.95 29.78
N ARG A 440 -14.90 -23.33 28.77
CA ARG A 440 -13.55 -23.87 28.96
C ARG A 440 -12.48 -22.78 29.14
N ILE A 441 -12.66 -21.58 28.58
CA ILE A 441 -11.70 -20.47 28.73
C ILE A 441 -11.80 -19.81 30.11
N ARG A 442 -13.02 -19.74 30.69
CA ARG A 442 -13.33 -19.14 32.01
C ARG A 442 -12.92 -20.05 33.16
N ARG A 443 -11.62 -20.13 33.41
CA ARG A 443 -11.04 -20.90 34.52
C ARG A 443 -9.82 -20.20 35.11
N GLY A 444 -9.53 -20.47 36.38
CA GLY A 444 -8.40 -19.86 37.08
C GLY A 444 -8.50 -18.33 37.08
N VAL A 445 -7.46 -17.64 36.61
CA VAL A 445 -7.41 -16.15 36.61
C VAL A 445 -8.47 -15.51 35.71
N LEU A 446 -9.07 -16.27 34.78
CA LEU A 446 -10.07 -15.80 33.82
C LEU A 446 -11.52 -16.06 34.27
N GLU A 447 -11.74 -16.63 35.46
CA GLU A 447 -13.07 -17.04 35.94
C GLU A 447 -14.02 -15.86 36.17
N GLU A 448 -13.49 -14.73 36.65
CA GLU A 448 -14.27 -13.52 36.96
C GLU A 448 -14.55 -12.63 35.72
N LEU A 449 -14.07 -13.03 34.53
CA LEU A 449 -14.30 -12.25 33.33
C LEU A 449 -15.75 -12.39 32.83
N PRO A 450 -16.37 -11.27 32.43
CA PRO A 450 -17.79 -11.21 32.05
C PRO A 450 -18.17 -12.11 30.88
#